data_AF-A0A3D3BJW2-F1
#
_entry.id   AF-A0A3D3BJW2-F1
#
_cell.length_a   1.000
_cell.length_b   1.000
_cell.length_c   1.000
_cell.angle_alpha   90.00
_cell.angle_beta   90.00
_cell.angle_gamma   90.00
#
_symmetry.space_group_name_H-M   'P 1'
#
loop_
_entity.id
_entity.type
_entity.pdbx_description
1 polymer ?
#
loop_
_entity_poly.entity_id
_entity_poly.type
_entity_poly.pdbx_seq_one_letter_code
_entity_poly.pdbx_strand_id
1 'polypeptide(L)'
;MIWMVLLAGTSVLSLSWALRHHGRQGFLIALFIGILASAGSGYLYRHLGSYEMALSTEALNSLPKNERAYVIAQAAQDEFMSRNRIADQEIVNLFERALELDPNQITALGSLGIIAFEEGDYQRSLNLWTRMLGQLQQGSEQAKAIELGIARASERVAQTTAANLALGGAEIQLSVSLSQAIPQSLKNATVFLFAKEVGGST
;
A
#
# COMPACT_ATOMS: atom_id res chain seq x y z
N MET A 1 -16.06 12.42 -27.53
CA MET A 1 -16.85 13.66 -27.74
C MET A 1 -18.36 13.43 -27.78
N ILE A 2 -18.89 12.44 -28.53
CA ILE A 2 -20.35 12.19 -28.67
C ILE A 2 -21.04 11.89 -27.31
N TRP A 3 -20.39 11.11 -26.45
CA TRP A 3 -20.90 10.76 -25.12
C TRP A 3 -21.09 11.97 -24.18
N MET A 4 -20.28 13.01 -24.33
CA MET A 4 -20.42 14.23 -23.50
C MET A 4 -21.60 15.10 -23.95
N VAL A 5 -21.91 15.12 -25.25
CA VAL A 5 -23.07 15.86 -25.78
C VAL A 5 -24.38 15.17 -25.37
N LEU A 6 -24.41 13.83 -25.39
CA LEU A 6 -25.56 13.05 -24.92
C LEU A 6 -25.83 13.26 -23.42
N LEU A 7 -24.78 13.27 -22.60
CA LEU A 7 -24.89 13.47 -21.15
C LEU A 7 -25.30 14.90 -20.79
N ALA A 8 -24.83 15.90 -21.55
CA ALA A 8 -25.29 17.28 -21.41
C ALA A 8 -26.77 17.43 -21.79
N GLY A 9 -27.22 16.76 -22.86
CA GLY A 9 -28.60 16.79 -23.32
C GLY A 9 -29.60 16.22 -22.30
N THR A 10 -29.27 15.07 -21.69
CA THR A 10 -30.12 14.45 -20.66
C THR A 10 -30.16 15.25 -19.37
N SER A 11 -29.06 15.93 -19.01
CA SER A 11 -28.98 16.82 -17.85
C SER A 11 -29.85 18.07 -18.01
N VAL A 12 -29.89 18.66 -19.20
CA VAL A 12 -30.73 19.85 -19.49
C VAL A 12 -32.22 19.49 -19.49
N LEU A 13 -32.58 18.33 -20.06
CA LEU A 13 -33.97 17.86 -20.10
C LEU A 13 -34.50 17.52 -18.70
N SER A 14 -33.71 16.86 -17.87
CA SER A 14 -34.07 16.52 -16.49
C SER A 14 -34.16 17.76 -15.60
N LEU A 15 -33.26 18.75 -15.77
CA LEU A 15 -33.33 20.05 -15.10
C LEU A 15 -34.59 20.83 -15.49
N SER A 16 -34.93 20.85 -16.79
CA SER A 16 -36.14 21.52 -17.29
C SER A 16 -37.43 20.87 -16.81
N TRP A 17 -37.46 19.54 -16.67
CA TRP A 17 -38.60 18.80 -16.12
C TRP A 17 -38.76 19.04 -14.61
N ALA A 18 -37.66 18.98 -13.85
CA ALA A 18 -37.65 19.24 -12.40
C ALA A 18 -38.04 20.68 -12.04
N LEU A 19 -37.58 21.67 -12.82
CA LEU A 19 -37.96 23.08 -12.66
C LEU A 19 -39.45 23.31 -12.94
N ARG A 20 -40.04 22.56 -13.89
CA ARG A 20 -41.46 22.66 -14.25
C ARG A 20 -42.40 22.02 -13.23
N HIS A 21 -42.00 20.94 -12.57
CA HIS A 21 -42.92 20.18 -11.69
C HIS A 21 -42.69 20.43 -10.19
N HIS A 22 -41.51 20.89 -9.75
CA HIS A 22 -41.17 21.02 -8.32
C HIS A 22 -40.74 22.43 -7.87
N GLY A 23 -40.84 23.46 -8.73
CA GLY A 23 -40.58 24.86 -8.35
C GLY A 23 -39.20 25.08 -7.69
N ARG A 24 -39.13 25.89 -6.62
CA ARG A 24 -37.86 26.18 -5.88
C ARG A 24 -37.18 24.95 -5.30
N GLN A 25 -37.91 23.88 -4.99
CA GLN A 25 -37.34 22.65 -4.43
C GLN A 25 -36.62 21.80 -5.50
N GLY A 26 -37.12 21.80 -6.74
CA GLY A 26 -36.46 21.12 -7.87
C GLY A 26 -35.09 21.71 -8.21
N PHE A 27 -34.93 23.02 -8.07
CA PHE A 27 -33.64 23.71 -8.25
C PHE A 27 -32.61 23.28 -7.20
N LEU A 28 -33.02 23.18 -5.93
CA LEU A 28 -32.13 22.77 -4.84
C LEU A 28 -31.68 21.31 -4.99
N ILE A 29 -32.58 20.41 -5.38
CA ILE A 29 -32.26 18.99 -5.61
C ILE A 29 -31.26 18.86 -6.78
N ALA A 30 -31.49 19.58 -7.88
CA ALA A 30 -30.58 19.56 -9.02
C ALA A 30 -29.21 20.17 -8.70
N LEU A 31 -29.16 21.25 -7.92
CA LEU A 31 -27.91 21.83 -7.43
C LEU A 31 -27.14 20.83 -6.56
N PHE A 32 -27.84 20.10 -5.68
CA PHE A 32 -27.24 19.10 -4.81
C PHE A 32 -26.67 17.91 -5.60
N ILE A 33 -27.40 17.40 -6.59
CA ILE A 33 -26.94 16.32 -7.49
C ILE A 33 -25.75 16.79 -8.33
N GLY A 34 -25.79 18.02 -8.85
CA GLY A 34 -24.69 18.61 -9.61
C GLY A 34 -23.41 18.74 -8.79
N ILE A 35 -23.51 19.20 -7.54
CA ILE A 35 -22.37 19.27 -6.61
C ILE A 35 -21.85 17.87 -6.28
N LEU A 36 -22.72 16.89 -6.01
CA LEU A 36 -22.30 15.52 -5.72
C LEU A 36 -21.57 14.88 -6.92
N ALA A 37 -22.10 15.06 -8.14
CA ALA A 37 -21.55 14.48 -9.35
C ALA A 37 -20.21 15.14 -9.76
N SER A 38 -20.11 16.46 -9.62
CA SER A 38 -18.86 17.19 -9.92
C SER A 38 -17.78 16.97 -8.86
N ALA A 39 -18.14 16.91 -7.58
CA ALA A 39 -17.23 16.54 -6.50
C ALA A 39 -16.73 15.08 -6.65
N GLY A 40 -17.63 14.15 -6.96
CA GLY A 40 -17.29 12.75 -7.20
C GLY A 40 -16.41 12.55 -8.43
N SER A 41 -16.70 13.26 -9.53
CA SER A 41 -15.87 13.22 -10.74
C SER A 41 -14.50 13.83 -10.52
N GLY A 42 -14.41 14.98 -9.84
CA GLY A 42 -13.13 15.62 -9.51
C GLY A 42 -12.28 14.83 -8.50
N TYR A 43 -12.91 13.99 -7.67
CA TYR A 43 -12.23 13.02 -6.83
C TYR A 43 -11.68 11.85 -7.67
N LEU A 44 -12.50 11.26 -8.53
CA LEU A 44 -12.11 10.18 -9.44
C LEU A 44 -10.97 10.57 -10.39
N TYR A 45 -11.02 11.75 -11.01
CA TYR A 45 -9.96 12.22 -11.91
C TYR A 45 -8.64 12.49 -11.18
N ARG A 46 -8.69 12.97 -9.93
CA ARG A 46 -7.48 13.15 -9.12
C ARG A 46 -6.89 11.82 -8.69
N HIS A 47 -7.71 10.83 -8.31
CA HIS A 47 -7.25 9.48 -7.98
C HIS A 47 -6.60 8.81 -9.19
N LEU A 48 -7.30 8.75 -10.33
CA LEU A 48 -6.79 8.12 -11.55
C LEU A 48 -5.52 8.83 -12.06
N GLY A 49 -5.51 10.16 -12.07
CA GLY A 49 -4.35 10.93 -12.50
C GLY A 49 -3.14 10.78 -11.57
N SER A 50 -3.34 10.66 -10.25
CA SER A 50 -2.24 10.49 -9.29
C SER A 50 -1.65 9.08 -9.34
N TYR A 51 -2.49 8.05 -9.56
CA TYR A 51 -2.02 6.68 -9.76
C TYR A 51 -1.24 6.52 -11.06
N GLU A 52 -1.76 7.03 -12.19
CA GLU A 52 -1.03 7.04 -13.46
C GLU A 52 0.28 7.85 -13.36
N MET A 53 0.27 8.97 -12.63
CA MET A 53 1.48 9.75 -12.37
C MET A 53 2.51 8.97 -11.55
N ALA A 54 2.08 8.22 -10.52
CA ALA A 54 2.97 7.38 -9.71
C ALA A 54 3.56 6.20 -10.49
N LEU A 55 2.90 5.76 -11.57
CA LEU A 55 3.45 4.76 -12.50
C LEU A 55 4.33 5.39 -13.59
N SER A 56 4.16 6.68 -13.88
CA SER A 56 4.93 7.41 -14.89
C SER A 56 6.33 7.78 -14.38
N THR A 57 7.35 7.16 -14.98
CA THR A 57 8.75 7.46 -14.66
C THR A 57 9.14 8.89 -15.05
N GLU A 58 8.61 9.39 -16.17
CA GLU A 58 8.90 10.75 -16.66
C GLU A 58 8.28 11.81 -15.74
N ALA A 59 7.00 11.65 -15.38
CA ALA A 59 6.32 12.59 -14.48
C ALA A 59 6.98 12.61 -13.10
N LEU A 60 7.30 11.44 -12.54
CA LEU A 60 8.00 11.36 -11.26
C LEU A 60 9.37 12.01 -11.33
N ASN A 61 10.18 11.78 -12.36
CA ASN A 61 11.53 12.33 -12.45
C ASN A 61 11.60 13.87 -12.53
N SER A 62 10.48 14.54 -12.79
CA SER A 62 10.38 16.00 -12.70
C SER A 62 10.32 16.53 -11.26
N LEU A 63 10.06 15.66 -10.28
CA LEU A 63 9.88 16.02 -8.87
C LEU A 63 11.16 15.76 -8.04
N PRO A 64 11.41 16.55 -6.99
CA PRO A 64 12.38 16.24 -5.94
C PRO A 64 12.20 14.84 -5.34
N LYS A 65 13.30 14.20 -4.87
CA LYS A 65 13.27 12.81 -4.39
C LYS A 65 12.25 12.55 -3.27
N ASN A 66 12.17 13.45 -2.30
CA ASN A 66 11.21 13.40 -1.19
C ASN A 66 9.77 13.57 -1.68
N GLU A 67 9.51 14.48 -2.62
CA GLU A 67 8.19 14.67 -3.21
C GLU A 67 7.75 13.45 -4.03
N ARG A 68 8.68 12.82 -4.77
CA ARG A 68 8.43 11.54 -5.46
C ARG A 68 7.98 10.45 -4.48
N ALA A 69 8.69 10.30 -3.36
CA ALA A 69 8.34 9.31 -2.34
C ALA A 69 6.94 9.54 -1.78
N TYR A 70 6.60 10.80 -1.49
CA TYR A 70 5.28 11.18 -1.01
C TYR A 70 4.18 10.86 -2.04
N VAL A 71 4.34 11.28 -3.30
CA VAL A 71 3.36 11.05 -4.37
C VAL A 71 3.11 9.56 -4.60
N ILE A 72 4.17 8.76 -4.68
CA ILE A 72 4.06 7.30 -4.84
C ILE A 72 3.29 6.68 -3.66
N ALA A 73 3.64 7.07 -2.42
CA ALA A 73 2.97 6.52 -1.24
C ALA A 73 1.49 6.91 -1.15
N GLN A 74 1.12 8.16 -1.51
CA GLN A 74 -0.28 8.57 -1.55
C GLN A 74 -1.06 7.81 -2.61
N ALA A 75 -0.51 7.69 -3.83
CA ALA A 75 -1.16 6.94 -4.90
C ALA A 75 -1.37 5.47 -4.55
N ALA A 76 -0.38 4.82 -3.92
CA ALA A 76 -0.50 3.45 -3.44
C ALA A 76 -1.56 3.32 -2.33
N GLN A 77 -1.62 4.29 -1.41
CA GLN A 77 -2.62 4.31 -0.34
C GLN A 77 -4.04 4.47 -0.88
N ASP A 78 -4.22 5.35 -1.85
CA ASP A 78 -5.49 5.58 -2.56
C ASP A 78 -5.95 4.30 -3.27
N GLU A 79 -5.05 3.66 -4.02
CA GLU A 79 -5.34 2.41 -4.72
C GLU A 79 -5.68 1.28 -3.74
N PHE A 80 -4.89 1.12 -2.68
CA PHE A 80 -5.16 0.15 -1.61
C PHE A 80 -6.55 0.34 -1.00
N MET A 81 -6.94 1.59 -0.73
CA MET A 81 -8.27 1.89 -0.20
C MET A 81 -9.38 1.63 -1.22
N SER A 82 -9.16 1.94 -2.51
CA SER A 82 -10.11 1.67 -3.59
C SER A 82 -10.39 0.17 -3.78
N ARG A 83 -9.40 -0.68 -3.49
CA ARG A 83 -9.49 -2.14 -3.52
C ARG A 83 -9.98 -2.75 -2.21
N ASN A 84 -10.72 -1.98 -1.41
CA ASN A 84 -11.24 -2.41 -0.10
C ASN A 84 -10.15 -2.91 0.87
N ARG A 85 -8.94 -2.31 0.82
CA ARG A 85 -7.77 -2.72 1.63
C ARG A 85 -7.28 -4.13 1.34
N ILE A 86 -7.46 -4.61 0.11
CA ILE A 86 -6.82 -5.84 -0.36
C ILE A 86 -5.52 -5.43 -1.06
N ALA A 87 -4.38 -5.80 -0.46
CA ALA A 87 -3.08 -5.57 -1.06
C ALA A 87 -2.74 -6.69 -2.04
N ASP A 88 -2.20 -6.30 -3.19
CA ASP A 88 -1.50 -7.20 -4.09
C ASP A 88 -0.02 -6.78 -4.19
N GLN A 89 0.75 -7.56 -4.94
CA GLN A 89 2.19 -7.30 -5.09
C GLN A 89 2.48 -5.94 -5.73
N GLU A 90 1.60 -5.43 -6.60
CA GLU A 90 1.79 -4.12 -7.24
C GLU A 90 1.72 -2.98 -6.21
N ILE A 91 0.69 -3.00 -5.36
CA ILE A 91 0.51 -2.01 -4.28
C ILE A 91 1.67 -2.09 -3.28
N VAL A 92 2.08 -3.31 -2.89
CA VAL A 92 3.21 -3.51 -1.98
C VAL A 92 4.49 -2.92 -2.58
N ASN A 93 4.78 -3.21 -3.86
CA ASN A 93 5.95 -2.68 -4.55
C ASN A 93 5.96 -1.15 -4.61
N LEU A 94 4.80 -0.49 -4.76
CA LEU A 94 4.73 0.96 -4.75
C LEU A 94 5.10 1.54 -3.37
N PHE A 95 4.59 0.96 -2.29
CA PHE A 95 4.99 1.40 -0.95
C PHE A 95 6.47 1.13 -0.67
N GLU A 96 7.00 -0.02 -1.08
CA GLU A 96 8.43 -0.33 -0.95
C GLU A 96 9.29 0.66 -1.72
N ARG A 97 8.92 0.99 -2.96
CA ARG A 97 9.59 2.01 -3.77
C ARG A 97 9.54 3.39 -3.11
N ALA A 98 8.45 3.75 -2.45
CA ALA A 98 8.38 4.98 -1.68
C ALA A 98 9.41 4.96 -0.52
N LEU A 99 9.58 3.83 0.17
CA LEU A 99 10.58 3.68 1.24
C LEU A 99 12.03 3.65 0.75
N GLU A 100 12.29 3.17 -0.47
CA GLU A 100 13.62 3.29 -1.10
C GLU A 100 13.98 4.77 -1.37
N LEU A 101 12.98 5.58 -1.71
CA LEU A 101 13.18 6.99 -1.97
C LEU A 101 13.31 7.80 -0.67
N ASP A 102 12.42 7.54 0.27
CA ASP A 102 12.39 8.11 1.62
C ASP A 102 12.15 7.00 2.66
N PRO A 103 13.19 6.55 3.38
CA PRO A 103 13.07 5.50 4.40
C PRO A 103 12.12 5.85 5.55
N ASN A 104 11.78 7.12 5.72
CA ASN A 104 10.93 7.59 6.82
C ASN A 104 9.53 8.01 6.33
N GLN A 105 9.15 7.66 5.09
CA GLN A 105 7.86 8.05 4.53
C GLN A 105 6.70 7.43 5.32
N ILE A 106 5.99 8.27 6.09
CA ILE A 106 5.03 7.86 7.12
C ILE A 106 3.88 7.01 6.55
N THR A 107 3.32 7.39 5.40
CA THR A 107 2.22 6.62 4.77
C THR A 107 2.67 5.23 4.38
N ALA A 108 3.84 5.09 3.73
CA ALA A 108 4.33 3.79 3.30
C ALA A 108 4.67 2.88 4.49
N LEU A 109 5.28 3.43 5.55
CA LEU A 109 5.53 2.70 6.80
C LEU A 109 4.23 2.21 7.45
N GLY A 110 3.21 3.08 7.50
CA GLY A 110 1.91 2.75 8.07
C GLY A 110 1.18 1.65 7.27
N SER A 111 1.07 1.82 5.96
CA SER A 111 0.35 0.87 5.08
C SER A 111 1.04 -0.49 5.01
N LEU A 112 2.37 -0.54 4.82
CA LEU A 112 3.10 -1.81 4.83
C LEU A 112 3.04 -2.49 6.21
N GLY A 113 3.01 -1.72 7.29
CA GLY A 113 2.86 -2.28 8.63
C GLY A 113 1.50 -2.94 8.85
N ILE A 114 0.43 -2.38 8.29
CA ILE A 114 -0.91 -2.99 8.29
C ILE A 114 -0.93 -4.26 7.43
N ILE A 115 -0.42 -4.19 6.20
CA ILE A 115 -0.37 -5.33 5.26
C ILE A 115 0.40 -6.50 5.91
N ALA A 116 1.60 -6.24 6.44
CA ALA A 116 2.40 -7.27 7.10
C ALA A 116 1.68 -7.87 8.32
N PHE A 117 0.95 -7.06 9.10
CA PHE A 117 0.19 -7.56 10.24
C PHE A 117 -0.94 -8.49 9.80
N GLU A 118 -1.68 -8.11 8.75
CA GLU A 118 -2.80 -8.89 8.20
C GLU A 118 -2.33 -10.20 7.54
N GLU A 119 -1.14 -10.20 6.94
CA GLU A 119 -0.47 -11.38 6.38
C GLU A 119 0.14 -12.31 7.45
N GLY A 120 0.18 -11.88 8.71
CA GLY A 120 0.77 -12.63 9.81
C GLY A 120 2.27 -12.46 9.97
N ASP A 121 2.92 -11.61 9.16
CA ASP A 121 4.30 -11.18 9.34
C ASP A 121 4.37 -10.08 10.42
N TYR A 122 4.10 -10.50 11.65
CA TYR A 122 4.04 -9.62 12.82
C TYR A 122 5.41 -8.98 13.11
N GLN A 123 6.51 -9.64 12.77
CA GLN A 123 7.86 -9.12 12.98
C GLN A 123 8.15 -7.94 12.04
N ARG A 124 7.81 -8.07 10.75
CA ARG A 124 7.93 -6.97 9.79
C ARG A 124 7.00 -5.81 10.16
N SER A 125 5.77 -6.10 10.56
CA SER A 125 4.83 -5.08 11.04
C SER A 125 5.40 -4.29 12.23
N LEU A 126 5.91 -4.99 13.25
CA LEU A 126 6.54 -4.39 14.43
C LEU A 126 7.69 -3.45 14.05
N ASN A 127 8.55 -3.87 13.12
CA ASN A 127 9.68 -3.07 12.65
C ASN A 127 9.22 -1.79 11.92
N LEU A 128 8.23 -1.91 11.03
CA LEU A 128 7.70 -0.79 10.25
C LEU A 128 7.01 0.25 11.13
N TRP A 129 6.14 -0.19 12.04
CA TRP A 129 5.45 0.72 12.96
C TRP A 129 6.39 1.36 13.99
N THR A 130 7.43 0.66 14.43
CA THR A 130 8.46 1.25 15.30
C THR A 130 9.23 2.36 14.58
N ARG A 131 9.57 2.17 13.30
CA ARG A 131 10.15 3.23 12.47
C ARG A 131 9.19 4.40 12.30
N MET A 132 7.91 4.13 12.05
CA MET A 132 6.87 5.15 11.92
C MET A 132 6.73 5.97 13.20
N LEU A 133 6.71 5.32 14.37
CA LEU A 133 6.61 5.98 15.67
C LEU A 133 7.75 6.99 15.88
N GLY A 134 8.96 6.66 15.42
CA GLY A 134 10.11 7.57 15.47
C GLY A 134 9.96 8.85 14.65
N GLN A 135 8.99 8.92 13.72
CA GLN A 135 8.69 10.11 12.91
C GLN A 135 7.55 10.96 13.50
N LEU A 136 6.80 10.43 14.48
CA LEU A 136 5.64 11.10 15.03
C LEU A 136 6.01 11.97 16.23
N GLN A 137 5.22 13.02 16.46
CA GLN A 137 5.35 13.82 17.68
C GLN A 137 5.01 12.96 18.90
N GLN A 138 5.92 12.94 19.87
CA GLN A 138 5.73 12.20 21.12
C GLN A 138 4.44 12.62 21.83
N GLY A 139 3.66 11.65 22.30
CA GLY A 139 2.40 11.87 23.01
C GLY A 139 1.22 12.30 22.14
N SER A 140 1.38 12.45 20.82
CA SER A 140 0.27 12.69 19.89
C SER A 140 -0.72 11.53 19.86
N GLU A 141 -1.97 11.79 19.50
CA GLU A 141 -2.99 10.74 19.36
C GLU A 141 -2.60 9.71 18.30
N GLN A 142 -1.93 10.14 17.23
CA GLN A 142 -1.37 9.27 16.20
C GLN A 142 -0.29 8.36 16.78
N ALA A 143 0.64 8.90 17.57
CA ALA A 143 1.68 8.10 18.23
C ALA A 143 1.07 7.03 19.15
N LYS A 144 0.07 7.40 19.98
CA LYS A 144 -0.64 6.45 20.84
C LYS A 144 -1.33 5.32 20.06
N ALA A 145 -1.93 5.64 18.92
CA ALA A 145 -2.57 4.65 18.07
C ALA A 145 -1.54 3.64 17.50
N ILE A 146 -0.37 4.13 17.07
CA ILE A 146 0.73 3.29 16.58
C ILE A 146 1.34 2.46 17.72
N GLU A 147 1.52 3.03 18.91
CA GLU A 147 1.99 2.31 20.11
C GLU A 147 1.07 1.12 20.45
N LEU A 148 -0.24 1.27 20.32
CA LEU A 148 -1.20 0.17 20.50
C LEU A 148 -1.02 -0.92 19.43
N GLY A 149 -0.78 -0.53 18.17
CA GLY A 149 -0.46 -1.47 17.08
C GLY A 149 0.82 -2.25 17.36
N ILE A 150 1.88 -1.55 17.77
CA ILE A 150 3.18 -2.13 18.17
C ILE A 150 3.01 -3.13 19.31
N ALA A 151 2.24 -2.78 20.35
CA ALA A 151 1.98 -3.68 21.47
C ALA A 151 1.31 -4.99 21.01
N ARG A 152 0.30 -4.90 20.12
CA ARG A 152 -0.37 -6.08 19.55
C ARG A 152 0.57 -6.90 18.67
N ALA A 153 1.37 -6.28 17.82
CA ALA A 153 2.34 -6.98 16.97
C ALA A 153 3.39 -7.70 17.81
N SER A 154 3.92 -7.04 18.85
CA SER A 154 4.87 -7.63 19.79
C SER A 154 4.30 -8.84 20.53
N GLU A 155 3.04 -8.76 20.98
CA GLU A 155 2.36 -9.89 21.61
C GLU A 155 2.24 -11.08 20.64
N ARG A 156 1.85 -10.84 19.39
CA ARG A 156 1.77 -11.88 18.36
C ARG A 156 3.13 -12.51 18.05
N VAL A 157 4.20 -11.71 17.96
CA VAL A 157 5.57 -12.21 17.81
C VAL A 157 5.96 -13.12 18.98
N ALA A 158 5.67 -12.70 20.22
CA ALA A 158 5.95 -13.50 21.40
C ALA A 158 5.18 -14.84 21.40
N GLN A 159 3.90 -14.82 21.01
CA GLN A 159 3.07 -16.02 20.86
C GLN A 159 3.62 -16.96 19.79
N THR A 160 3.96 -16.46 18.59
CA THR A 160 4.55 -17.26 17.52
C THR A 160 5.89 -17.85 17.95
N THR A 161 6.72 -17.06 18.64
CA THR A 161 8.03 -17.53 19.14
C THR A 161 7.86 -18.62 20.18
N ALA A 162 6.95 -18.45 21.15
CA ALA A 162 6.66 -19.46 22.17
C ALA A 162 6.09 -20.75 21.56
N ALA A 163 5.19 -20.64 20.57
CA ALA A 163 4.66 -21.77 19.83
C ALA A 163 5.77 -22.52 19.07
N ASN A 164 6.66 -21.80 18.38
CA ASN A 164 7.80 -22.38 17.67
C ASN A 164 8.77 -23.10 18.61
N LEU A 165 9.06 -22.53 19.79
CA LEU A 165 9.89 -23.17 20.80
C LEU A 165 9.26 -24.46 21.36
N ALA A 166 7.93 -24.50 21.47
CA ALA A 166 7.19 -25.66 21.93
C ALA A 166 7.16 -26.82 20.92
N LEU A 167 7.33 -26.54 19.62
CA LEU A 167 7.41 -27.55 18.56
C LEU A 167 8.72 -28.36 18.59
N GLY A 168 9.72 -27.92 19.36
CA GLY A 168 11.06 -28.52 19.38
C GLY A 168 11.89 -28.16 18.14
N GLY A 169 13.15 -28.60 18.11
CA GLY A 169 14.02 -28.35 16.96
C GLY A 169 13.58 -29.16 15.74
N ALA A 170 13.30 -28.49 14.62
CA ALA A 170 13.12 -29.16 13.35
C ALA A 170 14.48 -29.60 12.78
N GLU A 171 14.68 -30.90 12.57
CA GLU A 171 15.86 -31.44 11.91
C GLU A 171 15.54 -31.71 10.43
N ILE A 172 16.34 -31.14 9.53
CA ILE A 172 16.25 -31.42 8.09
C ILE A 172 17.48 -32.26 7.71
N GLN A 173 17.26 -33.54 7.40
CA GLN A 173 18.30 -34.40 6.86
C GLN A 173 18.46 -34.16 5.36
N LEU A 174 19.65 -33.74 4.94
CA LEU A 174 19.96 -33.40 3.55
C LEU A 174 21.09 -34.28 3.02
N SER A 175 20.92 -34.82 1.83
CA SER A 175 21.98 -35.49 1.07
C SER A 175 22.35 -34.62 -0.12
N VAL A 176 23.58 -34.11 -0.12
CA VAL A 176 24.12 -33.26 -1.19
C VAL A 176 25.10 -34.08 -2.01
N SER A 177 24.88 -34.13 -3.32
CA SER A 177 25.82 -34.75 -4.26
C SER A 177 26.15 -33.78 -5.39
N LEU A 178 27.42 -33.77 -5.79
CA LEU A 178 27.92 -32.94 -6.87
C LEU A 178 27.98 -33.77 -8.16
N SER A 179 27.61 -33.17 -9.29
CA SER A 179 27.68 -33.85 -10.58
C SER A 179 29.15 -34.03 -11.03
N GLN A 180 29.40 -35.01 -11.89
CA GLN A 180 30.77 -35.34 -12.34
C GLN A 180 31.36 -34.29 -13.32
N ALA A 181 30.57 -33.30 -13.75
CA ALA A 181 30.95 -32.30 -14.74
C ALA A 181 31.47 -31.00 -14.12
N ILE A 182 31.99 -31.02 -12.89
CA ILE A 182 32.55 -29.82 -12.27
C ILE A 182 33.90 -29.47 -12.91
N PRO A 183 34.07 -28.24 -13.44
CA PRO A 183 35.33 -27.79 -13.98
C PRO A 183 36.48 -27.89 -12.98
N GLN A 184 37.67 -28.30 -13.44
CA GLN A 184 38.88 -28.40 -12.60
C GLN A 184 39.23 -27.09 -11.88
N SER A 185 38.84 -25.93 -12.43
CA SER A 185 39.03 -24.62 -11.80
C SER A 185 38.27 -24.45 -10.48
N LEU A 186 37.22 -25.25 -10.23
CA LEU A 186 36.38 -25.20 -9.03
C LEU A 186 36.70 -26.31 -8.02
N LYS A 187 37.80 -27.03 -8.20
CA LYS A 187 38.20 -28.16 -7.34
C LYS A 187 38.31 -27.82 -5.84
N ASN A 188 38.60 -26.56 -5.52
CA ASN A 188 38.72 -26.05 -4.14
C ASN A 188 37.61 -25.03 -3.78
N ALA A 189 36.52 -24.99 -4.54
CA ALA A 189 35.43 -24.05 -4.28
C ALA A 189 34.63 -24.45 -3.03
N THR A 190 34.12 -23.44 -2.31
CA THR A 190 33.25 -23.63 -1.15
C THR A 190 31.80 -23.70 -1.59
N VAL A 191 31.05 -24.71 -1.12
CA VAL A 191 29.60 -24.82 -1.31
C VAL A 191 28.90 -24.21 -0.09
N PHE A 192 28.02 -23.23 -0.32
CA PHE A 192 27.17 -22.65 0.71
C PHE A 192 25.76 -23.20 0.58
N LEU A 193 25.18 -23.67 1.69
CA LEU A 193 23.81 -24.16 1.77
C LEU A 193 23.05 -23.29 2.77
N PHE A 194 21.92 -22.73 2.35
CA PHE A 194 21.08 -21.87 3.17
C PHE A 194 19.70 -22.50 3.31
N ALA A 195 19.23 -22.63 4.56
CA ALA A 195 17.83 -22.87 4.83
C ALA A 195 17.15 -21.51 5.02
N LYS A 196 16.10 -21.24 4.24
CA LYS A 196 15.31 -20.02 4.37
C LYS A 196 13.89 -20.36 4.80
N GLU A 197 13.31 -19.47 5.59
CA GLU A 197 11.87 -19.48 5.83
C GLU A 197 11.12 -19.16 4.52
N VAL A 198 9.91 -19.70 4.37
CA VAL A 198 9.05 -19.39 3.23
C VAL A 198 8.62 -17.92 3.38
N GLY A 199 9.10 -17.05 2.50
CA GLY A 199 8.75 -15.62 2.47
C GLY A 199 9.75 -14.67 3.14
N GLY A 200 10.80 -15.17 3.81
CA GLY A 200 11.84 -14.30 4.39
C GLY A 200 12.67 -13.59 3.32
N SER A 201 12.92 -12.28 3.48
CA SER A 201 13.82 -11.51 2.61
C SER A 201 15.29 -11.84 2.90
N THR A 202 16.09 -11.95 1.83
CA THR A 202 17.55 -12.18 1.84
C THR A 202 18.34 -11.05 2.48
#